data_AF-A0A1B6GXW2-F1
#
_entry.id   AF-A0A1B6GXW2-F1
#
_cell.length_a   1.000
_cell.length_b   1.000
_cell.length_c   1.000
_cell.angle_alpha   90.00
_cell.angle_beta   90.00
_cell.angle_gamma   90.00
#
_symmetry.space_group_name_H-M   'P 1'
#
loop_
_entity.id
_entity.type
_entity.pdbx_description
1 polymer ?
#
loop_
_entity_poly.entity_id
_entity_poly.type
_entity_poly.pdbx_seq_one_letter_code
_entity_poly.pdbx_strand_id
1 'polypeptide(L)'
;VNYWWSSLLYINNYYNPNNNCLMQSWYLAADMQLFWLSPLVLYPLGRRPRVGFVILSVLVILSIIVPFLVAYDDHIKTPIPISFDKAKVDKEMAELYLPTHTKTIAYVIGIIAGYVLYLVKSKNLQIKLQR
;
A
#
# COMPACT_ATOMS: atom_id res chain seq x y z
N VAL A 1 20.59 -0.66 19.98
CA VAL A 1 19.89 0.23 19.02
C VAL A 1 20.74 0.29 17.75
N ASN A 2 20.74 -0.79 16.96
CA ASN A 2 21.68 -0.91 15.82
C ASN A 2 21.01 -0.68 14.45
N TYR A 3 19.68 -0.53 14.43
CA TYR A 3 18.88 -0.43 13.20
C TYR A 3 18.15 0.91 13.04
N TRP A 4 18.48 1.92 13.86
CA TRP A 4 17.84 3.25 13.82
C TRP A 4 17.89 3.91 12.44
N TRP A 5 18.98 3.69 11.70
CA TRP A 5 19.19 4.22 10.36
C TRP A 5 18.16 3.70 9.36
N SER A 6 17.71 2.44 9.49
CA SER A 6 16.70 1.86 8.59
C SER A 6 15.33 2.50 8.77
N SER A 7 15.01 2.97 9.98
CA SER A 7 13.80 3.74 10.26
C SER A 7 13.86 5.15 9.67
N LEU A 8 15.02 5.81 9.69
CA LEU A 8 15.20 7.12 9.04
C LEU A 8 15.13 7.04 7.51
N LEU A 9 15.62 5.95 6.93
CA LEU A 9 15.54 5.69 5.49
C LEU A 9 14.19 5.12 5.05
N TYR A 10 13.26 4.87 5.97
CA TYR A 10 11.94 4.28 5.68
C TYR A 10 12.00 2.93 4.95
N ILE A 11 12.97 2.09 5.29
CA ILE A 11 13.13 0.72 4.74
C ILE A 11 13.02 -0.36 5.81
N ASN A 12 12.74 0.03 7.05
CA ASN A 12 12.72 -0.85 8.21
C ASN A 12 11.59 -1.89 8.14
N ASN A 13 10.52 -1.63 7.38
CA ASN A 13 9.46 -2.59 7.10
C ASN A 13 9.92 -3.80 6.25
N TYR A 14 11.01 -3.66 5.48
CA TYR A 14 11.59 -4.76 4.68
C TYR A 14 12.91 -5.28 5.25
N TYR A 15 13.75 -4.38 5.79
CA TYR A 15 15.09 -4.74 6.24
C TYR A 15 15.10 -5.50 7.57
N ASN A 16 14.26 -5.09 8.54
CA ASN A 16 14.22 -5.75 9.84
C ASN A 16 12.86 -5.58 10.53
N PRO A 17 11.78 -6.22 10.01
CA PRO A 17 10.42 -6.05 10.52
C PRO A 17 10.27 -6.38 12.02
N ASN A 18 11.03 -7.37 12.52
CA ASN A 18 10.92 -7.87 13.89
C ASN A 18 11.81 -7.11 14.92
N ASN A 19 12.86 -6.40 14.46
CA ASN A 19 13.78 -5.66 15.33
C ASN A 19 13.65 -4.14 15.19
N ASN A 20 12.42 -3.67 14.98
CA ASN A 20 12.11 -2.25 14.92
C ASN A 20 12.20 -1.60 16.31
N CYS A 21 12.92 -0.47 16.42
CA CYS A 21 13.01 0.27 17.69
C CYS A 21 11.66 0.88 18.11
N LEU A 22 10.84 1.25 17.13
CA LEU A 22 9.48 1.76 17.30
C LEU A 22 8.56 0.95 16.40
N MET A 23 7.66 0.17 16.98
CA MET A 23 6.75 -0.67 16.20
C MET A 23 5.99 0.19 15.18
N GLN A 24 5.35 1.28 15.59
CA GLN A 24 4.59 2.17 14.70
C GLN A 24 5.39 2.76 13.51
N SER A 25 6.73 2.74 13.54
CA SER A 25 7.54 3.30 12.46
C SER A 25 7.40 2.54 11.13
N TRP A 26 6.97 1.27 11.16
CA TRP A 26 6.72 0.49 9.93
C TRP A 26 5.64 1.13 9.06
N TYR A 27 4.61 1.72 9.69
CA TYR A 27 3.48 2.33 8.98
C TYR A 27 3.93 3.63 8.29
N LEU A 28 4.74 4.43 8.99
CA LEU A 28 5.31 5.65 8.42
C LEU A 28 6.22 5.34 7.22
N ALA A 29 7.00 4.25 7.31
CA ALA A 29 7.82 3.80 6.18
C ALA A 29 6.98 3.37 4.98
N ALA A 30 5.90 2.63 5.22
CA ALA A 30 4.97 2.24 4.17
C ALA A 30 4.33 3.46 3.47
N ASP A 31 3.89 4.46 4.24
CA ASP A 31 3.30 5.69 3.71
C ASP A 31 4.30 6.49 2.85
N MET A 32 5.57 6.59 3.27
CA MET A 32 6.59 7.30 2.50
C MET A 32 6.92 6.61 1.17
N GLN A 33 6.96 5.27 1.16
CA GLN A 33 7.16 4.49 -0.06
C GLN A 33 6.02 4.71 -1.06
N LEU A 34 4.77 4.74 -0.58
CA LEU A 34 3.60 5.05 -1.41
C LEU A 34 3.59 6.51 -1.88
N PHE A 35 4.05 7.43 -1.04
CA PHE A 35 4.19 8.84 -1.39
C PHE A 35 5.19 9.03 -2.55
N TRP A 36 6.30 8.30 -2.57
CA TRP A 36 7.25 8.33 -3.69
C TRP A 36 6.69 7.72 -4.98
N LEU A 37 5.79 6.74 -4.88
CA LEU A 37 5.08 6.20 -6.04
C LEU A 37 4.04 7.18 -6.61
N SER A 38 3.53 8.10 -5.79
CA SER A 38 2.48 9.05 -6.17
C SER A 38 2.76 9.90 -7.42
N PRO A 39 3.91 10.59 -7.57
CA PRO A 39 4.19 11.36 -8.78
C PRO A 39 4.29 10.48 -10.02
N LEU A 40 4.78 9.24 -9.89
CA LEU A 40 4.90 8.30 -10.99
C LEU A 40 3.53 7.89 -11.56
N VAL A 41 2.49 7.90 -10.73
CA VAL A 41 1.11 7.62 -11.16
C VAL A 41 0.39 8.90 -11.59
N LEU A 42 0.50 9.97 -10.81
CA LEU A 42 -0.23 11.22 -11.03
C LEU A 42 0.26 11.99 -12.27
N TYR A 43 1.57 12.02 -12.53
CA TYR A 43 2.12 12.72 -13.70
C TYR A 43 1.60 12.18 -15.03
N PRO A 44 1.65 10.87 -15.34
CA PRO A 44 1.08 10.34 -16.57
C PRO A 44 -0.44 10.45 -16.58
N LEU A 45 -1.13 10.38 -15.44
CA LEU A 45 -2.58 10.54 -15.38
C LEU A 45 -3.05 11.93 -15.83
N GLY A 46 -2.30 12.97 -15.49
CA GLY A 46 -2.57 14.34 -15.94
C GLY A 46 -2.22 14.61 -17.40
N ARG A 47 -1.12 14.02 -17.91
CA ARG A 47 -0.63 14.31 -19.28
C ARG A 47 -1.23 13.38 -20.34
N ARG A 48 -1.43 12.10 -20.02
CA ARG A 48 -1.95 11.04 -20.89
C ARG A 48 -2.83 10.09 -20.09
N PRO A 49 -4.14 10.40 -19.91
CA PRO A 49 -5.01 9.65 -19.00
C PRO A 49 -5.08 8.15 -19.33
N ARG A 50 -5.02 7.76 -20.62
CA ARG A 50 -4.97 6.34 -21.03
C ARG A 50 -3.79 5.58 -20.40
N VAL A 51 -2.60 6.19 -20.38
CA VAL A 51 -1.40 5.57 -19.78
C VAL A 51 -1.55 5.52 -18.26
N GLY A 52 -2.06 6.59 -17.64
CA GLY A 52 -2.35 6.61 -16.20
C GLY A 52 -3.34 5.51 -15.78
N PHE A 53 -4.41 5.28 -16.56
CA PHE A 53 -5.35 4.19 -16.29
C PHE A 53 -4.75 2.80 -16.45
N VAL A 54 -3.85 2.58 -17.42
CA VAL A 54 -3.13 1.31 -17.54
C VAL A 54 -2.26 1.08 -16.30
N ILE A 55 -1.50 2.08 -15.87
CA ILE A 55 -0.67 2.00 -14.65
C ILE A 55 -1.53 1.71 -13.42
N LEU A 56 -2.64 2.44 -13.24
CA LEU A 56 -3.58 2.20 -12.15
C LEU A 56 -4.16 0.78 -12.19
N SER A 57 -4.56 0.29 -13.35
CA SER A 57 -5.11 -1.06 -13.51
C SER A 57 -4.09 -2.13 -13.12
N VAL A 58 -2.84 -1.97 -13.56
CA VAL A 58 -1.73 -2.86 -13.18
C VAL A 58 -1.49 -2.82 -11.67
N LEU A 59 -1.47 -1.62 -11.07
CA LEU A 59 -1.29 -1.47 -9.62
C LEU A 59 -2.42 -2.13 -8.83
N VAL A 60 -3.68 -2.01 -9.27
CA VAL A 60 -4.82 -2.71 -8.64
C VAL A 60 -4.60 -4.22 -8.70
N ILE A 61 -4.30 -4.74 -9.89
CA ILE A 61 -4.10 -6.19 -10.07
C ILE A 61 -2.96 -6.70 -9.18
N LEU A 62 -1.81 -6.02 -9.17
CA LEU A 62 -0.68 -6.36 -8.31
C LEU A 62 -1.04 -6.27 -6.82
N SER A 63 -1.79 -5.25 -6.41
CA SER A 63 -2.20 -5.08 -5.01
C SER A 63 -3.13 -6.18 -4.49
N ILE A 64 -3.78 -6.94 -5.38
CA ILE A 64 -4.62 -8.09 -5.03
C ILE A 64 -3.81 -9.38 -5.14
N ILE A 65 -3.10 -9.57 -6.25
CA ILE A 65 -2.36 -10.82 -6.52
C ILE A 65 -1.23 -11.03 -5.53
N VAL A 66 -0.45 -9.98 -5.21
CA VAL A 66 0.71 -10.15 -4.33
C VAL A 66 0.32 -10.64 -2.92
N PRO A 67 -0.58 -9.99 -2.17
CA PRO A 67 -1.02 -10.51 -0.88
C PRO A 67 -1.74 -11.87 -0.99
N PHE A 68 -2.42 -12.16 -2.10
CA PHE A 68 -3.01 -13.48 -2.33
C PHE A 68 -1.94 -14.58 -2.45
N LEU A 69 -0.88 -14.34 -3.23
CA LEU A 69 0.22 -15.30 -3.40
C LEU A 69 0.97 -15.53 -2.08
N VAL A 70 1.25 -14.46 -1.34
CA VAL A 70 1.90 -14.56 -0.02
C VAL A 70 1.03 -15.37 0.95
N ALA A 71 -0.28 -15.09 1.02
CA ALA A 71 -1.19 -15.84 1.88
C ALA A 71 -1.31 -17.32 1.47
N TYR A 72 -1.23 -17.60 0.16
CA TYR A 72 -1.30 -18.97 -0.37
C TYR A 72 -0.06 -19.80 -0.02
N ASP A 73 1.13 -19.24 -0.24
CA ASP A 73 2.42 -19.91 -0.02
C ASP A 73 2.68 -20.19 1.46
N ASP A 74 2.43 -19.20 2.32
CA ASP A 74 2.64 -19.34 3.77
C ASP A 74 1.45 -19.94 4.53
N HIS A 75 0.42 -20.41 3.82
CA HIS A 75 -0.80 -21.01 4.37
C HIS A 75 -1.47 -20.15 5.46
N ILE A 76 -1.43 -18.83 5.29
CA ILE A 76 -1.94 -17.86 6.25
C ILE A 76 -3.46 -17.78 6.10
N LYS A 77 -4.18 -18.21 7.14
CA LYS A 77 -5.66 -18.26 7.14
C LYS A 77 -6.32 -16.91 7.44
N THR A 78 -5.60 -16.01 8.10
CA THR A 78 -6.16 -14.74 8.60
C THR A 78 -5.18 -13.59 8.41
N PRO A 79 -5.65 -12.41 7.93
CA PRO A 79 -4.78 -11.24 7.73
C PRO A 79 -4.27 -10.61 9.03
N ILE A 80 -4.87 -10.97 10.17
CA ILE A 80 -4.38 -10.62 11.50
C ILE A 80 -4.02 -11.94 12.19
N PRO A 81 -2.78 -12.12 12.66
CA PRO A 81 -2.41 -13.33 13.37
C PRO A 81 -3.14 -13.40 14.71
N ILE A 82 -4.07 -14.35 14.85
CA ILE A 82 -4.77 -14.64 16.11
C ILE A 82 -4.32 -16.03 16.58
N SER A 83 -3.13 -16.10 17.17
CA SER A 83 -2.58 -17.35 17.69
C SER A 83 -1.82 -17.12 19.00
N PHE A 84 -1.74 -18.17 19.82
CA PHE A 84 -0.92 -18.18 21.04
C PHE A 84 0.56 -18.48 20.75
N ASP A 85 0.87 -18.94 19.54
CA ASP A 85 2.24 -19.19 19.10
C ASP A 85 2.90 -17.89 18.63
N LYS A 86 3.81 -17.36 19.43
CA LYS A 86 4.54 -16.11 19.13
C LYS A 86 5.36 -16.20 17.86
N ALA A 87 6.00 -17.34 17.58
CA ALA A 87 6.84 -17.48 16.39
C ALA A 87 5.99 -17.44 15.11
N LYS A 88 4.79 -18.02 15.17
CA LYS A 88 3.82 -17.94 14.08
C LYS A 88 3.27 -16.53 13.90
N VAL A 89 2.93 -15.84 14.99
CA VAL A 89 2.45 -14.44 14.96
C VAL A 89 3.51 -13.51 14.35
N ASP A 90 4.77 -13.64 14.76
CA ASP A 90 5.86 -12.79 14.26
C ASP A 90 6.11 -13.03 12.76
N LYS A 91 6.03 -14.28 12.30
CA LYS A 91 6.15 -14.63 10.88
C LYS A 91 5.00 -14.03 10.05
N GLU A 92 3.75 -14.28 10.46
CA GLU A 92 2.57 -13.76 9.77
C GLU A 92 2.52 -12.22 9.76
N MET A 93 2.99 -11.58 10.84
CA MET A 93 3.16 -10.12 10.89
C MET A 93 4.17 -9.64 9.85
N ALA A 94 5.36 -10.25 9.80
CA ALA A 94 6.46 -9.82 8.93
C ALA A 94 6.16 -10.01 7.45
N GLU A 95 5.44 -11.06 7.08
CA GLU A 95 5.20 -11.43 5.68
C GLU A 95 3.94 -10.82 5.09
N LEU A 96 2.86 -10.69 5.89
CA LEU A 96 1.57 -10.26 5.37
C LEU A 96 1.12 -8.89 5.90
N TYR A 97 1.44 -8.58 7.16
CA TYR A 97 0.89 -7.39 7.82
C TYR A 97 1.78 -6.15 7.72
N LEU A 98 3.09 -6.30 7.85
CA LEU A 98 4.09 -5.22 7.86
C LEU A 98 4.47 -4.68 6.46
N PRO A 99 4.50 -5.49 5.39
CA PRO A 99 4.96 -5.00 4.09
C PRO A 99 3.98 -4.03 3.43
N THR A 100 4.53 -3.00 2.77
CA THR A 100 3.73 -1.97 2.08
C THR A 100 2.93 -2.51 0.90
N HIS A 101 3.47 -3.52 0.22
CA HIS A 101 2.88 -4.04 -1.01
C HIS A 101 1.52 -4.72 -0.76
N THR A 102 1.27 -5.25 0.44
CA THR A 102 -0.02 -5.86 0.81
C THR A 102 -1.10 -4.83 1.12
N LYS A 103 -0.71 -3.57 1.39
CA LYS A 103 -1.63 -2.45 1.73
C LYS A 103 -1.78 -1.42 0.62
N THR A 104 -1.16 -1.64 -0.52
CA THR A 104 -1.11 -0.67 -1.63
C THR A 104 -2.51 -0.38 -2.21
N ILE A 105 -3.48 -1.29 -2.05
CA ILE A 105 -4.84 -1.11 -2.59
C ILE A 105 -5.56 0.12 -2.03
N ALA A 106 -5.39 0.43 -0.74
CA ALA A 106 -6.02 1.61 -0.12
C ALA A 106 -5.50 2.92 -0.75
N TYR A 107 -4.21 2.93 -1.11
CA TYR A 107 -3.57 4.05 -1.78
C TYR A 107 -4.12 4.27 -3.19
N VAL A 108 -4.26 3.18 -3.96
CA VAL A 108 -4.78 3.23 -5.33
C VAL A 108 -6.24 3.72 -5.35
N ILE A 109 -7.08 3.27 -4.41
CA ILE A 109 -8.46 3.76 -4.25
C ILE A 109 -8.46 5.28 -3.98
N GLY A 110 -7.55 5.76 -3.12
CA GLY A 110 -7.37 7.19 -2.85
C GLY A 110 -7.04 8.00 -4.10
N ILE A 111 -6.13 7.51 -4.96
CA ILE A 111 -5.79 8.17 -6.23
C ILE A 111 -7.00 8.21 -7.16
N ILE A 112 -7.74 7.11 -7.30
CA ILE A 112 -8.95 7.04 -8.13
C ILE A 112 -9.98 8.06 -7.65
N ALA A 113 -10.24 8.10 -6.33
CA ALA A 113 -11.16 9.08 -5.73
C ALA A 113 -10.71 10.53 -6.00
N GLY A 114 -9.42 10.82 -5.84
CA GLY A 114 -8.85 12.13 -6.16
C GLY A 114 -9.02 12.52 -7.63
N TYR A 115 -8.86 11.56 -8.54
CA TYR A 115 -9.08 11.77 -9.97
C TYR A 115 -10.56 12.02 -10.31
N VAL A 116 -11.49 11.29 -9.69
CA VAL A 116 -12.93 11.53 -9.84
C VAL A 116 -13.30 12.93 -9.36
N LEU A 117 -12.79 13.37 -8.21
CA LEU A 117 -12.99 14.72 -7.69
C LEU A 117 -12.46 15.79 -8.66
N TYR A 118 -11.30 15.56 -9.27
CA TYR A 118 -10.75 16.45 -10.30
C TYR A 118 -11.70 16.58 -11.51
N LEU A 119 -12.27 15.47 -11.99
CA LEU A 119 -13.21 15.48 -13.11
C LEU A 119 -14.52 16.22 -12.80
N VAL A 120 -15.05 16.03 -11.59
CA VAL A 120 -16.24 16.74 -11.10
C VAL A 120 -15.98 18.25 -11.03
N LYS A 121 -14.85 18.66 -10.44
CA LYS A 121 -14.47 20.08 -10.36
C LYS A 121 -14.23 20.71 -11.73
N SER A 122 -13.66 19.97 -12.67
CA SER A 122 -13.42 20.41 -14.05
C SER A 122 -14.69 20.47 -14.91
N LYS A 123 -15.88 20.22 -14.36
CA LYS A 123 -17.19 20.11 -15.05
C LYS A 123 -17.27 19.04 -16.15
N ASN A 124 -16.30 18.13 -16.22
CA ASN A 124 -16.33 16.99 -17.13
C ASN A 124 -17.28 15.87 -16.65
N LEU A 125 -17.62 15.86 -15.36
CA LEU A 125 -18.63 14.98 -14.78
C LEU A 125 -19.71 15.82 -14.08
N GLN A 126 -20.93 15.84 -14.64
CA GLN A 126 -22.09 16.42 -13.97
C GLN A 126 -22.75 15.36 -13.10
N ILE A 127 -22.35 15.28 -11.83
CA ILE A 127 -23.06 14.46 -10.85
C ILE A 127 -24.34 15.20 -10.49
N LYS A 128 -25.48 14.78 -11.07
CA LYS A 128 -26.79 15.20 -10.58
C LYS A 128 -27.02 14.52 -9.24
N LEU A 129 -26.73 15.23 -8.16
CA LEU A 129 -27.23 14.88 -6.84
C LEU A 129 -28.75 15.05 -6.90
N GLN A 130 -29.48 13.93 -7.00
CA GLN A 130 -30.92 13.97 -6.77
C GLN A 130 -31.13 14.29 -5.29
N ARG A 131 -31.56 15.53 -5.04
CA ARG A 131 -32.00 15.99 -3.73
C ARG A 131 -33.50 15.80 -3.62
#